data_AF-A0A7X7TYW7-F1
#
_entry.id   AF-A0A7X7TYW7-F1
#
_cell.length_a   1.000
_cell.length_b   1.000
_cell.length_c   1.000
_cell.angle_alpha   90.00
_cell.angle_beta   90.00
_cell.angle_gamma   90.00
#
_symmetry.space_group_name_H-M   'P 1'
#
loop_
_entity.id
_entity.type
_entity.pdbx_description
1 polymer ?
#
loop_
_entity_poly.entity_id
_entity_poly.type
_entity_poly.pdbx_seq_one_letter_code
_entity_poly.pdbx_strand_id
1 'polypeptide(L)'
;MKRFVWRLQRVLDIKAKEEQLRRTELFRLTELLTAKRGELLMRQRILDGLLADIRNDRSPERLNSQAFFLQRVAVDDERIRKLKEEIAGLEVRHKEKAAEVLAVRRFKEGLEKLRAQAQDDYVREQERLEQKELDDRTTVSFARRESVG
;
A
#
# COMPACT_ATOMS: atom_id res chain seq x y z
N MET A 1 22.15 -32.65 -9.16
CA MET A 1 21.13 -31.66 -9.55
C MET A 1 21.74 -30.28 -9.76
N LYS A 2 21.49 -29.65 -10.92
CA LYS A 2 21.83 -28.23 -11.13
C LYS A 2 20.91 -27.36 -10.24
N ARG A 3 21.33 -26.16 -9.88
CA ARG A 3 20.49 -25.22 -9.10
C ARG A 3 19.50 -24.53 -10.02
N PHE A 4 18.25 -24.37 -9.56
CA PHE A 4 17.25 -23.53 -10.23
C PHE A 4 17.70 -22.05 -10.18
N VAL A 5 17.66 -21.37 -11.32
CA VAL A 5 18.00 -19.94 -11.43
C VAL A 5 16.82 -19.21 -12.07
N TRP A 6 16.21 -18.30 -11.31
CA TRP A 6 15.11 -17.49 -11.79
C TRP A 6 15.61 -16.21 -12.46
N ARG A 7 15.47 -16.13 -13.80
CA ARG A 7 15.96 -14.99 -14.61
C ARG A 7 15.30 -13.66 -14.24
N LEU A 8 14.07 -13.70 -13.70
CA LEU A 8 13.33 -12.50 -13.32
C LEU A 8 13.49 -12.12 -11.84
N GLN A 9 14.44 -12.71 -11.11
CA GLN A 9 14.68 -12.35 -9.71
C GLN A 9 14.93 -10.85 -9.52
N ARG A 10 15.75 -10.25 -10.39
CA ARG A 10 16.04 -8.81 -10.33
C ARG A 10 14.79 -7.94 -10.49
N VAL A 11 13.88 -8.35 -11.36
CA VAL A 11 12.61 -7.64 -11.58
C VAL A 11 11.73 -7.72 -10.34
N LEU A 12 11.66 -8.90 -9.72
CA LEU A 12 10.92 -9.10 -8.47
C LEU A 12 11.47 -8.21 -7.34
N ASP A 13 12.80 -8.14 -7.19
CA ASP A 13 13.44 -7.31 -6.17
C ASP A 13 13.17 -5.81 -6.39
N ILE A 14 13.20 -5.35 -7.65
CA ILE A 14 12.87 -3.97 -8.01
C ILE A 14 11.41 -3.69 -7.64
N LYS A 15 10.48 -4.58 -7.96
CA LYS A 15 9.06 -4.41 -7.67
C LYS A 15 8.76 -4.45 -6.17
N ALA A 16 9.49 -5.24 -5.39
CA ALA A 16 9.39 -5.22 -3.94
C ALA A 16 9.84 -3.87 -3.35
N LYS A 17 10.93 -3.29 -3.86
CA LYS A 17 11.37 -1.94 -3.44
C LYS A 17 10.39 -0.86 -3.86
N GLU A 18 9.86 -0.93 -5.07
CA GLU A 18 8.86 -0.01 -5.58
C GLU A 18 7.56 -0.05 -4.75
N GLU A 19 7.10 -1.26 -4.39
CA GLU A 19 5.96 -1.44 -3.48
C GLU A 19 6.22 -0.75 -2.14
N GLN A 20 7.40 -0.96 -1.55
CA GLN A 20 7.76 -0.39 -0.26
C GLN A 20 7.79 1.15 -0.31
N LEU A 21 8.41 1.74 -1.33
CA LEU A 21 8.46 3.19 -1.51
C LEU A 21 7.05 3.78 -1.60
N ARG A 22 6.20 3.20 -2.46
CA ARG A 22 4.82 3.68 -2.64
C ARG A 22 3.97 3.52 -1.37
N ARG A 23 4.20 2.47 -0.57
CA ARG A 23 3.56 2.30 0.74
C ARG A 23 3.97 3.39 1.73
N THR A 24 5.26 3.74 1.77
CA THR A 24 5.73 4.84 2.62
C THR A 24 5.12 6.18 2.21
N GLU A 25 4.99 6.44 0.90
CA GLU A 25 4.33 7.64 0.40
C GLU A 25 2.83 7.67 0.74
N LEU A 26 2.14 6.54 0.59
CA LEU A 26 0.74 6.41 1.02
C LEU A 26 0.59 6.69 2.52
N PHE A 27 1.47 6.14 3.36
CA PHE A 27 1.47 6.37 4.80
C PHE A 27 1.62 7.86 5.15
N ARG A 28 2.55 8.57 4.51
CA ARG A 28 2.71 10.02 4.70
C ARG A 28 1.45 10.80 4.31
N LEU A 29 0.76 10.40 3.25
CA LEU A 29 -0.53 11.00 2.88
C LEU A 29 -1.61 10.74 3.94
N THR A 30 -1.65 9.54 4.51
CA THR A 30 -2.56 9.19 5.61
C THR A 30 -2.29 10.03 6.86
N GLU A 31 -1.02 10.22 7.24
CA GLU A 31 -0.63 11.08 8.36
C GLU A 31 -1.07 12.52 8.13
N LEU A 32 -0.80 13.07 6.94
CA LEU A 32 -1.16 14.43 6.59
C LEU A 32 -2.69 14.63 6.58
N LEU A 33 -3.45 13.67 6.04
CA LEU A 33 -4.91 13.67 6.10
C LEU A 33 -5.42 13.66 7.54
N THR A 34 -4.83 12.84 8.40
CA THR A 34 -5.21 12.73 9.80
C THR A 34 -4.94 14.04 10.55
N ALA A 35 -3.77 14.63 10.33
CA ALA A 35 -3.42 15.94 10.89
C ALA A 35 -4.40 17.03 10.45
N LYS A 36 -4.72 17.11 9.16
CA LYS A 36 -5.64 18.11 8.62
C LYS A 36 -7.08 17.93 9.09
N ARG A 37 -7.56 16.69 9.18
CA ARG A 37 -8.86 16.37 9.78
C ARG A 37 -8.90 16.73 11.26
N GLY A 38 -7.82 16.49 11.99
CA GLY A 38 -7.66 16.92 13.38
C GLY A 38 -7.74 18.44 13.53
N GLU A 39 -7.03 19.19 12.67
CA GLU A 39 -7.08 20.65 12.66
C GLU A 39 -8.51 21.16 12.39
N LEU A 40 -9.19 20.59 11.40
CA LEU A 40 -10.59 20.94 11.08
C LEU A 40 -11.51 20.74 12.29
N LEU A 41 -11.43 19.56 12.93
CA LEU A 41 -12.26 19.23 14.09
C LEU A 41 -11.98 20.15 15.28
N MET A 42 -10.71 20.49 15.53
CA MET A 42 -10.35 21.43 16.59
C MET A 42 -10.96 22.81 16.34
N ARG A 43 -10.88 23.32 15.10
CA ARG A 43 -11.46 24.62 14.75
C ARG A 43 -12.97 24.64 14.90
N GLN A 44 -13.65 23.59 14.44
CA GLN A 44 -15.11 23.47 14.61
C GLN A 44 -15.50 23.45 16.09
N ARG A 45 -14.79 22.67 16.91
CA ARG A 45 -15.04 22.62 18.37
C ARG A 45 -14.83 23.98 19.05
N ILE A 46 -13.82 24.75 18.63
CA ILE A 46 -13.58 26.10 19.17
C ILE A 46 -14.77 27.02 18.84
N LEU A 47 -15.25 27.01 17.59
CA LEU A 47 -16.40 27.81 17.18
C LEU A 47 -17.68 27.41 17.92
N ASP A 48 -17.94 26.11 18.04
CA ASP A 48 -19.10 25.58 18.78
C ASP A 48 -19.06 25.97 20.27
N GLY A 49 -17.87 25.95 20.87
CA GLY A 49 -17.66 26.40 22.25
C GLY A 49 -17.96 27.89 22.43
N LEU A 50 -17.41 28.74 21.56
CA LEU A 50 -17.67 30.19 21.58
C LEU A 50 -19.16 30.50 21.39
N LEU A 51 -19.84 29.78 20.49
CA LEU A 51 -21.29 29.92 20.29
C LEU A 51 -22.08 29.50 21.54
N ALA A 52 -21.68 28.41 22.19
CA ALA A 52 -22.33 27.95 23.42
C ALA A 52 -22.16 28.97 24.55
N ASP A 53 -20.97 29.54 24.72
CA ASP A 53 -20.68 30.56 25.73
C ASP A 53 -21.55 31.81 25.50
N ILE A 54 -21.61 32.32 24.26
CA ILE A 54 -22.45 33.47 23.90
C ILE A 54 -23.94 33.20 24.12
N ARG A 55 -24.40 31.97 23.83
CA ARG A 55 -25.80 31.58 24.02
C ARG A 55 -26.19 31.51 25.50
N ASN A 56 -25.26 31.08 26.34
CA ASN A 56 -25.48 30.91 27.78
C ASN A 56 -25.27 32.22 28.56
N ASP A 57 -24.57 33.20 27.98
CA ASP A 57 -24.41 34.53 28.56
C ASP A 57 -25.75 35.28 28.61
N ARG A 58 -26.16 35.68 29.82
CA ARG A 58 -27.36 36.51 30.08
C ARG A 58 -27.02 37.95 30.45
N SER A 59 -25.74 38.30 30.44
CA SER A 59 -25.28 39.63 30.78
C SER A 59 -25.66 40.65 29.69
N PRO A 60 -25.68 41.96 30.04
CA PRO A 60 -25.78 43.03 29.04
C PRO A 60 -24.62 43.03 28.04
N GLU A 61 -23.47 42.45 28.40
CA GLU A 61 -22.25 42.41 27.59
C GLU A 61 -22.33 41.40 26.43
N ARG A 62 -23.31 40.48 26.48
CA ARG A 62 -23.56 39.48 25.43
C ARG A 62 -23.54 40.05 24.02
N LEU A 63 -24.15 41.23 23.81
CA LEU A 63 -24.22 41.87 22.48
C LEU A 63 -22.83 42.23 21.95
N ASN A 64 -21.92 42.69 22.82
CA ASN A 64 -20.53 42.98 22.45
C ASN A 64 -19.77 41.69 22.12
N SER A 65 -19.96 40.63 22.91
CA SER A 65 -19.39 39.29 22.64
C SER A 65 -19.87 38.73 21.30
N GLN A 66 -21.16 38.94 20.97
CA GLN A 66 -21.76 38.52 19.72
C GLN A 66 -21.20 39.30 18.51
N ALA A 67 -21.05 40.61 18.64
CA ALA A 67 -20.45 41.46 17.60
C ALA A 67 -18.98 41.07 17.32
N PHE A 68 -18.20 40.84 18.39
CA PHE A 68 -16.82 40.37 18.27
C PHE A 68 -16.72 38.99 17.61
N PHE A 69 -17.60 38.07 17.98
CA PHE A 69 -17.68 36.76 17.36
C PHE A 69 -17.98 36.83 15.86
N LEU A 70 -18.98 37.61 15.46
CA LEU A 70 -19.35 37.79 14.03
C LEU A 70 -18.20 38.34 13.19
N GLN A 71 -17.37 39.24 13.74
CA GLN A 71 -16.19 39.75 13.04
C GLN A 71 -15.14 38.66 12.80
N ARG A 72 -15.00 37.71 13.72
CA ARG A 72 -13.99 36.64 13.67
C ARG A 72 -14.45 35.41 12.88
N VAL A 73 -15.75 35.11 12.91
CA VAL A 73 -16.37 33.96 12.21
C VAL A 73 -16.04 33.95 10.73
N ALA A 74 -16.13 35.08 10.04
CA ALA A 74 -15.84 35.13 8.60
C ALA A 74 -14.41 34.64 8.27
N VAL A 75 -13.43 34.93 9.14
CA VAL A 75 -12.04 34.48 8.98
C VAL A 75 -11.92 32.98 9.28
N ASP A 76 -12.60 32.48 10.31
CA ASP A 76 -12.54 31.07 10.67
C ASP A 76 -13.33 30.17 9.69
N ASP A 77 -14.44 30.65 9.14
CA ASP A 77 -15.19 29.99 8.06
C ASP A 77 -14.34 29.85 6.80
N GLU A 78 -13.62 30.91 6.42
CA GLU A 78 -12.71 30.86 5.27
C GLU A 78 -11.57 29.84 5.50
N ARG A 79 -11.03 29.76 6.72
CA ARG A 79 -10.01 28.77 7.07
C ARG A 79 -10.58 27.34 7.08
N ILE A 80 -11.79 27.16 7.58
CA ILE A 80 -12.50 25.86 7.55
C ILE A 80 -12.74 25.43 6.10
N ARG A 81 -13.15 26.36 5.23
CA ARG A 81 -13.33 26.10 3.81
C ARG A 81 -12.04 25.65 3.14
N LYS A 82 -10.95 26.37 3.35
CA LYS A 82 -9.61 25.99 2.84
C LYS A 82 -9.17 24.61 3.35
N LEU A 83 -9.36 24.32 4.63
CA LEU A 83 -9.03 23.00 5.18
C LEU A 83 -9.84 21.88 4.54
N LYS A 84 -11.14 22.10 4.29
CA LYS A 84 -11.98 21.12 3.58
C LYS A 84 -11.50 20.90 2.15
N GLU A 85 -11.16 21.96 1.43
CA GLU A 85 -10.60 21.89 0.07
C GLU A 85 -9.26 21.13 0.07
N GLU A 86 -8.35 21.43 1.00
CA GLU A 86 -7.09 20.71 1.17
C GLU A 86 -7.29 19.23 1.48
N ILE A 87 -8.21 18.89 2.39
CA ILE A 87 -8.56 17.51 2.73
C ILE A 87 -9.09 16.79 1.50
N ALA A 88 -10.02 17.39 0.75
CA ALA A 88 -10.56 16.78 -0.47
C ALA A 88 -9.45 16.50 -1.50
N GLY A 89 -8.54 17.45 -1.72
CA GLY A 89 -7.39 17.25 -2.62
C GLY A 89 -6.40 16.19 -2.11
N LEU A 90 -6.24 16.04 -0.79
CA LEU A 90 -5.44 14.98 -0.19
C LEU A 90 -6.12 13.61 -0.31
N GLU A 91 -7.44 13.53 -0.20
CA GLU A 91 -8.21 12.29 -0.34
C GLU A 91 -8.13 11.72 -1.75
N VAL A 92 -8.20 12.58 -2.78
CA VAL A 92 -8.00 12.18 -4.17
C VAL A 92 -6.60 11.58 -4.34
N ARG A 93 -5.55 12.29 -3.92
CA ARG A 93 -4.16 11.80 -3.99
C ARG A 93 -3.96 10.51 -3.20
N HIS A 94 -4.59 10.37 -2.04
CA HIS A 94 -4.53 9.14 -1.24
C HIS A 94 -5.17 7.96 -1.98
N LYS A 95 -6.33 8.16 -2.64
CA LYS A 95 -6.99 7.11 -3.44
C LYS A 95 -6.14 6.68 -4.63
N GLU A 96 -5.59 7.64 -5.37
CA GLU A 96 -4.67 7.38 -6.49
C GLU A 96 -3.45 6.58 -6.02
N LYS A 97 -2.84 7.01 -4.90
CA LYS A 97 -1.67 6.33 -4.35
C LYS A 97 -1.98 4.92 -3.84
N ALA A 98 -3.15 4.72 -3.25
CA ALA A 98 -3.61 3.40 -2.83
C ALA A 98 -3.78 2.47 -4.04
N ALA A 99 -4.35 2.97 -5.15
CA ALA A 99 -4.49 2.21 -6.39
C ALA A 99 -3.11 1.85 -6.98
N GLU A 100 -2.16 2.77 -6.95
CA GLU A 100 -0.76 2.53 -7.35
C GLU A 100 -0.09 1.42 -6.54
N VAL A 101 -0.24 1.44 -5.21
CA VAL A 101 0.31 0.40 -4.32
C VAL A 101 -0.31 -0.96 -4.67
N LEU A 102 -1.63 -1.01 -4.86
CA LEU A 102 -2.33 -2.25 -5.23
C LEU A 102 -1.87 -2.79 -6.59
N ALA A 103 -1.65 -1.92 -7.57
CA ALA A 103 -1.18 -2.34 -8.89
C ALA A 103 0.22 -2.99 -8.81
N VAL A 104 1.16 -2.36 -8.09
CA VAL A 104 2.51 -2.92 -7.93
C VAL A 104 2.48 -4.22 -7.13
N ARG A 105 1.67 -4.28 -6.07
CA ARG A 105 1.49 -5.50 -5.27
C ARG A 105 0.98 -6.67 -6.13
N ARG A 106 -0.08 -6.46 -6.91
CA ARG A 106 -0.63 -7.50 -7.80
C ARG A 106 0.39 -7.98 -8.83
N PHE A 107 1.17 -7.05 -9.39
CA PHE A 107 2.23 -7.40 -10.34
C PHE A 107 3.31 -8.27 -9.70
N LYS A 108 3.76 -7.90 -8.50
CA LYS A 108 4.74 -8.68 -7.72
C LYS A 108 4.21 -10.07 -7.38
N GLU A 109 2.98 -10.17 -6.88
CA GLU A 109 2.32 -11.46 -6.59
C GLU A 109 2.23 -12.34 -7.86
N GLY A 110 1.98 -11.74 -9.02
CA GLY A 110 2.02 -12.43 -10.31
C GLY A 110 3.40 -13.00 -10.65
N LEU A 111 4.47 -12.23 -10.42
CA LEU A 111 5.85 -12.70 -10.62
C LEU A 111 6.24 -13.82 -9.65
N GLU A 112 5.77 -13.77 -8.41
CA GLU A 112 6.01 -14.81 -7.41
C GLU A 112 5.34 -16.13 -7.82
N LYS A 113 4.09 -16.05 -8.32
CA LYS A 113 3.39 -17.22 -8.86
C LYS A 113 4.11 -17.83 -10.07
N LEU A 114 4.55 -16.99 -11.01
CA LEU A 114 5.34 -17.46 -12.17
C LEU A 114 6.65 -18.12 -11.75
N ARG A 115 7.32 -17.58 -10.73
CA ARG A 115 8.53 -18.17 -10.17
C ARG A 115 8.26 -19.55 -9.57
N ALA A 116 7.19 -19.68 -8.79
CA ALA A 116 6.80 -20.95 -8.18
C ALA A 116 6.51 -22.01 -9.26
N GLN A 117 5.72 -21.66 -10.27
CA GLN A 117 5.42 -22.56 -11.38
C GLN A 117 6.70 -23.01 -12.11
N ALA A 118 7.58 -22.08 -12.43
CA ALA A 118 8.83 -22.41 -13.12
C ALA A 118 9.77 -23.29 -12.26
N GLN A 119 9.71 -23.15 -10.94
CA GLN A 119 10.45 -24.00 -10.03
C GLN A 119 9.87 -25.42 -10.02
N ASP A 120 8.55 -25.57 -9.97
CA ASP A 120 7.88 -26.87 -10.04
C ASP A 120 8.18 -27.59 -11.35
N ASP A 121 8.10 -26.88 -12.48
CA ASP A 121 8.42 -27.43 -13.80
C ASP A 121 9.89 -27.86 -13.89
N TYR A 122 10.79 -27.08 -13.30
CA TYR A 122 12.22 -27.42 -13.23
C TYR A 122 12.46 -28.70 -12.44
N VAL A 123 11.83 -28.85 -11.27
CA VAL A 123 11.98 -30.04 -10.43
C VAL A 123 11.47 -31.28 -11.18
N ARG A 124 10.27 -31.19 -11.78
CA ARG A 124 9.69 -32.30 -12.57
C ARG A 124 10.60 -32.73 -13.72
N GLU A 125 11.21 -31.77 -14.42
CA GLU A 125 12.13 -32.10 -15.52
C GLU A 125 13.44 -32.71 -15.02
N GLN A 126 13.97 -32.26 -13.87
CA GLN A 126 15.14 -32.91 -13.26
C GLN A 126 14.82 -34.36 -12.85
N GLU A 127 13.68 -34.60 -12.20
CA GLU A 127 13.24 -35.95 -11.83
C GLU A 127 13.07 -36.85 -13.06
N ARG A 128 12.49 -36.33 -14.15
CA ARG A 128 12.33 -37.06 -15.42
C ARG A 128 13.68 -37.45 -16.04
N LEU A 129 14.65 -36.52 -16.03
CA LEU A 129 15.98 -36.77 -16.57
C LEU A 129 16.75 -37.78 -15.73
N GLU A 130 16.66 -37.68 -14.39
CA GLU A 130 17.30 -38.63 -13.47
C GLU A 130 16.72 -40.04 -13.62
N GLN A 131 15.39 -40.18 -13.75
CA GLN A 131 14.75 -41.46 -14.02
C GLN A 131 15.25 -42.07 -15.33
N LYS A 132 15.30 -41.27 -16.41
CA LYS A 132 15.81 -41.73 -17.70
C LYS A 132 17.26 -42.20 -17.62
N GLU A 133 18.13 -41.46 -16.94
CA GLU A 133 19.53 -41.87 -16.75
C GLU A 133 19.67 -43.18 -15.97
N LEU A 134 18.82 -43.41 -14.96
CA LEU A 134 18.79 -44.67 -14.20
C LEU A 134 18.33 -45.85 -15.06
N ASP A 135 17.28 -45.67 -15.86
CA ASP A 135 16.75 -46.70 -16.75
C ASP A 135 17.76 -47.05 -17.86
N ASP A 136 18.41 -46.04 -18.45
CA ASP A 136 19.45 -46.23 -19.47
C ASP A 136 20.65 -47.01 -18.89
N ARG A 137 21.12 -46.66 -17.68
CA ARG A 137 22.20 -47.39 -16.99
C ARG A 137 21.81 -48.82 -16.67
N THR A 138 20.58 -49.03 -16.20
CA THR A 138 20.07 -50.37 -15.87
C THR A 138 20.03 -51.24 -17.12
N THR A 139 19.50 -50.71 -18.22
CA THR A 139 19.44 -51.39 -19.52
C THR A 139 20.83 -51.79 -20.03
N VAL A 140 21.80 -50.87 -20.00
CA VAL A 140 23.19 -51.16 -20.39
C VAL A 140 23.82 -52.23 -19.48
N SER A 141 23.57 -52.15 -18.17
CA SER A 141 24.12 -53.13 -17.22
C SER A 141 23.52 -54.53 -17.39
N PHE A 142 22.23 -54.61 -17.73
CA PHE A 142 21.53 -55.86 -17.99
C PHE A 142 22.01 -56.50 -19.30
N ALA A 143 22.07 -55.73 -20.39
CA ALA A 143 22.58 -56.20 -21.68
C ALA A 143 24.03 -56.71 -21.58
N ARG A 144 24.88 -56.04 -20.80
CA ARG A 144 26.26 -56.50 -20.55
C ARG A 144 26.33 -57.83 -19.81
N ARG A 145 25.39 -58.12 -18.88
CA ARG A 145 25.34 -59.41 -18.18
C ARG A 145 24.90 -60.54 -19.10
N GLU A 146 23.94 -60.30 -20.00
CA GLU A 146 23.50 -61.31 -20.97
C GLU A 146 24.56 -61.61 -22.05
N SER A 147 25.37 -60.63 -22.45
CA SER A 147 26.43 -60.84 -23.45
C SER A 147 27.70 -61.55 -22.92
N VAL A 148 27.80 -61.78 -21.60
CA VAL A 148 28.95 -62.41 -20.93
C VAL A 148 28.58 -63.79 -20.33
N GLY A 149 27.32 -64.22 -20.48
CA GLY A 149 26.86 -65.59 -20.17
C GLY A 149 26.77 -66.43 -21.43
#